data_AF-A0A3C1IJD2-F1
#
_entry.id   AF-A0A3C1IJD2-F1
#
_cell.length_a   1.000
_cell.length_b   1.000
_cell.length_c   1.000
_cell.angle_alpha   90.00
_cell.angle_beta   90.00
_cell.angle_gamma   90.00
#
_symmetry.space_group_name_H-M   'P 1'
#
loop_
_entity.id
_entity.type
_entity.pdbx_description
1 polymer ?
#
loop_
_entity_poly.entity_id
_entity_poly.type
_entity_poly.pdbx_seq_one_letter_code
_entity_poly.pdbx_strand_id
1 'polypeptide(L)' 'QKYFRKAGVPAKLRKSREKGVPSFLWRSVPDGDAVAYGGETSSKQVFDRLAGAWTYWGWKGGYFTSESDAS' A
#
# COMPACT_ATOMS: atom_id res chain seq x y z
N GLN A 1 -19.53 7.21 -5.48
CA GLN A 1 -18.10 6.94 -5.23
C GLN A 1 -17.49 6.16 -6.41
N LYS A 2 -16.75 6.80 -7.32
CA LYS A 2 -16.13 6.14 -8.49
C LYS A 2 -14.77 5.50 -8.15
N TYR A 3 -14.01 6.11 -7.24
CA TYR A 3 -12.63 5.73 -6.93
C TYR A 3 -12.48 4.74 -5.78
N PHE A 4 -13.56 4.50 -5.04
CA PHE A 4 -13.59 3.58 -3.91
C PHE A 4 -13.79 2.17 -4.46
N ARG A 5 -12.90 1.27 -4.08
CA ARG A 5 -13.09 -0.17 -4.28
C ARG A 5 -14.34 -0.60 -3.52
N LYS A 6 -15.27 -1.28 -4.19
CA LYS A 6 -16.54 -1.74 -3.58
C LYS A 6 -16.41 -3.08 -2.84
N ALA A 7 -15.38 -3.86 -3.16
CA ALA A 7 -15.09 -5.15 -2.55
C ALA A 7 -13.60 -5.48 -2.69
N GLY A 8 -13.14 -6.51 -1.98
CA GLY A 8 -11.78 -7.05 -2.12
C GLY A 8 -10.69 -6.28 -1.37
N VAL A 9 -11.05 -5.37 -0.46
CA VAL A 9 -10.10 -4.69 0.42
C VAL A 9 -10.10 -5.39 1.79
N PRO A 10 -8.98 -5.99 2.21
CA PRO A 10 -8.88 -6.64 3.51
C PRO A 10 -9.02 -5.60 4.64
N ALA A 11 -9.82 -5.91 5.65
CA ALA A 11 -10.07 -5.05 6.80
C ALA A 11 -8.83 -4.87 7.68
N LYS A 12 -7.92 -5.86 7.67
CA LYS A 12 -6.67 -5.84 8.42
C LYS A 12 -5.50 -6.17 7.51
N LEU A 13 -4.48 -5.32 7.56
CA LEU A 13 -3.29 -5.41 6.73
C LEU A 13 -2.04 -5.50 7.60
N ARG A 14 -1.07 -6.30 7.17
CA ARG A 14 0.29 -6.36 7.71
C ARG A 14 1.31 -6.00 6.63
N LYS A 15 2.46 -5.48 7.04
CA LYS A 15 3.55 -5.19 6.12
C LYS A 15 4.33 -6.46 5.78
N SER A 16 4.51 -6.73 4.50
CA SER A 16 5.31 -7.84 3.99
C SER A 16 6.72 -7.35 3.69
N ARG A 17 7.70 -7.80 4.50
CA ARG A 17 9.11 -7.47 4.31
C ARG A 17 9.61 -7.93 2.94
N GLU A 18 10.27 -7.04 2.23
CA GLU A 18 10.93 -7.32 0.95
C GLU A 18 12.42 -6.93 1.06
N LYS A 19 13.31 -7.82 0.62
CA LYS A 19 14.76 -7.61 0.68
C LYS A 19 15.13 -6.48 -0.28
N GLY A 20 15.88 -5.48 0.21
CA GLY A 20 16.30 -4.32 -0.59
C GLY A 20 15.21 -3.25 -0.77
N VAL A 21 14.09 -3.37 -0.05
CA VAL A 21 13.05 -2.34 0.00
C VAL A 21 12.95 -1.80 1.44
N PRO A 22 13.01 -0.48 1.64
CA PRO A 22 12.83 0.16 2.94
C PRO A 22 11.47 -0.19 3.58
N SER A 23 11.40 -0.20 4.91
CA SER A 23 10.20 -0.62 5.66
C SER A 23 8.96 0.23 5.37
N PHE A 24 9.13 1.51 5.05
CA PHE A 24 8.02 2.40 4.70
C PHE A 24 7.38 2.04 3.35
N LEU A 25 8.12 1.40 2.44
CA LEU A 25 7.65 0.93 1.13
C LEU A 25 7.20 -0.52 1.11
N TRP A 26 7.24 -1.23 2.24
CA TRP A 26 6.75 -2.61 2.26
C TRP A 26 5.28 -2.66 1.86
N ARG A 27 5.00 -3.57 0.92
CA ARG A 27 3.65 -3.86 0.47
C ARG A 27 2.80 -4.32 1.65
N SER A 28 1.55 -3.88 1.68
CA SER A 28 0.57 -4.34 2.66
C SER A 28 -0.12 -5.60 2.12
N VAL A 29 -0.19 -6.65 2.93
CA VAL A 29 -0.89 -7.92 2.64
C VAL A 29 -1.94 -8.20 3.71
N PRO A 30 -2.98 -9.02 3.45
CA PRO A 30 -3.94 -9.43 4.47
C PRO A 30 -3.25 -9.98 5.72
N ASP A 31 -3.72 -9.58 6.90
CA ASP A 31 -3.20 -10.07 8.19
C ASP A 31 -3.81 -11.42 8.57
N GLY A 32 -3.45 -12.46 7.81
CA GLY A 32 -3.95 -13.83 7.97
C GLY A 32 -5.07 -14.21 7.00
N ASP A 33 -5.41 -15.50 7.01
CA ASP A 33 -6.32 -16.10 6.02
C ASP A 33 -7.80 -15.78 6.29
N ALA A 34 -8.15 -15.43 7.52
CA ALA A 34 -9.53 -15.17 7.96
C ALA A 34 -9.90 -13.68 8.02
N VAL A 35 -9.16 -12.80 7.33
CA VAL A 35 -9.47 -11.36 7.30
C VAL A 35 -10.75 -11.10 6.52
N ALA A 36 -11.67 -10.34 7.11
CA ALA A 36 -12.86 -9.86 6.42
C ALA A 36 -12.47 -8.93 5.26
N TYR A 37 -13.13 -9.07 4.11
CA TYR A 37 -12.96 -8.20 2.96
C TYR A 37 -14.16 -7.29 2.78
N GLY A 38 -13.91 -6.04 2.40
CA GLY A 38 -14.94 -5.03 2.17
C GLY A 38 -14.55 -4.02 1.11
N GLY A 39 -15.27 -2.89 1.09
CA GLY A 39 -14.94 -1.74 0.27
C GLY A 39 -14.07 -0.71 1.01
N GLU A 40 -13.44 0.16 0.25
CA GLU A 40 -12.92 1.42 0.78
C GLU A 40 -14.10 2.26 1.30
N THR A 41 -13.96 2.86 2.48
CA THR A 41 -14.96 3.73 3.10
C THR A 41 -14.42 5.14 3.34
N SER A 42 -13.10 5.34 3.24
CA SER A 42 -12.45 6.63 3.40
C SER A 42 -11.55 6.99 2.21
N SER A 43 -11.56 8.26 1.81
CA SER A 43 -10.66 8.80 0.79
C SER A 43 -9.18 8.58 1.16
N LYS A 44 -8.85 8.54 2.45
CA LYS A 44 -7.49 8.24 2.91
C LYS A 44 -7.00 6.89 2.39
N GLN A 45 -7.86 5.86 2.38
CA GLN A 45 -7.49 4.53 1.86
C GLN A 45 -7.19 4.57 0.36
N VAL A 46 -7.94 5.39 -0.39
CA VAL A 46 -7.72 5.60 -1.82
C VAL A 46 -6.37 6.28 -2.06
N PHE A 47 -6.07 7.36 -1.33
CA PHE A 47 -4.81 8.10 -1.47
C PHE A 47 -3.61 7.27 -1.00
N ASP A 48 -3.70 6.60 0.15
CA ASP A 48 -2.63 5.74 0.66
C ASP A 48 -2.29 4.63 -0.35
N ARG A 49 -3.29 4.07 -1.05
CA ARG A 49 -3.08 3.08 -2.11
C ARG A 49 -2.41 3.67 -3.35
N LEU A 50 -2.84 4.85 -3.80
CA LEU A 50 -2.27 5.50 -4.98
C LEU A 50 -0.83 5.95 -4.73
N ALA A 51 -0.59 6.64 -3.61
CA ALA A 51 0.74 7.09 -3.20
C ALA A 51 1.68 5.89 -3.03
N GLY A 52 1.25 4.85 -2.31
CA GLY A 52 2.05 3.65 -2.10
C GLY A 52 2.42 2.91 -3.40
N ALA A 53 1.51 2.87 -4.38
CA ALA A 53 1.83 2.27 -5.68
C ALA A 53 2.90 3.10 -6.43
N TRP A 54 2.75 4.42 -6.46
CA TRP A 54 3.69 5.32 -7.14
C TRP A 54 5.07 5.33 -6.48
N THR A 55 5.15 5.41 -5.15
CA THR A 55 6.43 5.43 -4.43
C THR A 55 7.16 4.10 -4.54
N TYR A 56 6.44 2.97 -4.51
CA TYR A 56 7.03 1.65 -4.76
C TYR A 56 7.61 1.54 -6.18
N TRP A 57 6.90 2.00 -7.20
CA TRP A 57 7.42 2.04 -8.57
C TRP A 57 8.62 2.98 -8.72
N GLY A 58 8.56 4.17 -8.13
CA GLY A 58 9.68 5.12 -8.11
C GLY A 58 10.95 4.52 -7.49
N TRP A 59 10.80 3.81 -6.37
CA TRP A 59 11.90 3.09 -5.73
C TRP A 59 12.47 1.98 -6.60
N LYS A 60 11.62 1.10 -7.15
CA LYS A 60 12.07 -0.01 -8.02
C LYS A 60 12.67 0.51 -9.34
N GLY A 61 12.23 1.67 -9.81
CA GLY A 61 12.75 2.36 -10.99
C GLY A 61 14.02 3.18 -10.72
N GLY A 62 14.51 3.25 -9.48
CA GLY A 62 15.72 4.01 -9.12
C GLY A 62 15.55 5.52 -9.11
N TYR A 63 14.32 6.03 -9.07
CA TYR A 63 14.03 7.47 -9.00
C TYR A 63 14.33 8.07 -7.62
N PHE A 64 14.33 7.24 -6.58
CA PHE A 64 14.59 7.62 -5.19
C PHE A 64 15.65 6.70 -4.61
N THR A 65 16.57 7.26 -3.84
CA THR A 65 17.63 6.49 -3.15
C THR A 65 17.57 6.61 -1.64
N SER A 66 16.80 7.58 -1.11
CA SER A 66 16.61 7.80 0.32
C SER A 66 15.12 7.96 0.70
N GLU A 67 14.80 7.77 1.99
CA GLU A 67 13.44 7.96 2.54
C GLU A 67 12.93 9.40 2.32
N SER A 68 13.82 10.38 2.44
CA SER A 68 13.52 11.81 2.24
C SER A 68 13.13 12.16 0.81
N ASP A 69 13.54 11.36 -0.18
CA ASP A 69 13.15 11.58 -1.58
C ASP A 69 11.74 11.03 -1.87
N ALA A 70 11.25 10.11 -1.03
CA ALA A 70 10.05 9.32 -1.26
C ALA A 70 8.89 9.62 -0.29
N SER A 71 9.07 10.58 0.63
CA SER A 71 8.13 10.96 1.70
C SER A 71 7.25 12.16 1.33
#